data_AF-A0A4U0YWM4-F1
#
_entry.id   AF-A0A4U0YWM4-F1
#
_cell.length_a   1.000
_cell.length_b   1.000
_cell.length_c   1.000
_cell.angle_alpha   90.00
_cell.angle_beta   90.00
_cell.angle_gamma   90.00
#
_symmetry.space_group_name_H-M   'P 1'
#
loop_
_entity.id
_entity.type
_entity.pdbx_description
1 polymer ?
#
loop_
_entity_poly.entity_id
_entity_poly.type
_entity_poly.pdbx_seq_one_letter_code
_entity_poly.pdbx_strand_id
1 'polypeptide(L)'
;MKLATFLAGMVASSTLVAIVASSAGLPLSAIIGLVVLTLVVAQLLYLGLILLLTRAERQRREAEQPSETQSSTDLAIAGNRGEARRG
;
A
#
# COMPACT_ATOMS: atom_id res chain seq x y z
N MET A 1 -2.09 -15.53 10.00
CA MET A 1 -2.89 -14.92 11.09
C MET A 1 -3.58 -13.61 10.70
N LYS A 2 -2.91 -12.65 10.02
CA LYS A 2 -3.52 -11.35 9.63
C LYS A 2 -4.83 -11.44 8.81
N LEU A 3 -4.95 -12.42 7.91
CA LEU A 3 -6.11 -12.55 7.03
C LEU A 3 -7.39 -12.97 7.78
N ALA A 4 -7.25 -13.81 8.81
CA ALA A 4 -8.37 -14.25 9.64
C ALA A 4 -8.94 -13.09 10.49
N THR A 5 -8.07 -12.25 11.04
CA THR A 5 -8.47 -11.06 11.81
C THR A 5 -9.15 -10.02 10.92
N PHE A 6 -8.65 -9.83 9.68
CA PHE A 6 -9.29 -8.96 8.70
C PHE A 6 -10.67 -9.46 8.30
N LEU A 7 -10.80 -10.77 8.03
CA LEU A 7 -12.08 -11.39 7.68
C LEU A 7 -13.10 -11.29 8.84
N ALA A 8 -12.66 -11.55 10.07
CA ALA A 8 -13.49 -11.38 11.26
C ALA A 8 -13.97 -9.93 11.43
N GLY A 9 -13.08 -8.95 11.22
CA GLY A 9 -13.45 -7.53 11.24
C GLY A 9 -14.43 -7.16 10.12
N MET A 10 -14.28 -7.73 8.93
CA MET A 10 -15.19 -7.51 7.80
C MET A 10 -16.59 -8.07 8.08
N VAL A 11 -16.67 -9.30 8.59
CA VAL A 11 -17.93 -9.95 8.98
C VAL A 11 -18.60 -9.21 10.15
N ALA A 12 -17.83 -8.80 11.17
CA ALA A 12 -18.37 -8.04 12.29
C ALA A 12 -18.96 -6.70 11.81
N SER A 13 -18.23 -5.98 10.95
CA SER A 13 -18.67 -4.68 10.41
C SER A 13 -19.92 -4.82 9.54
N SER A 14 -19.97 -5.80 8.64
CA SER A 14 -21.14 -6.02 7.78
C SER A 14 -22.38 -6.44 8.58
N THR A 15 -22.19 -7.25 9.62
CA THR A 15 -23.28 -7.65 10.53
C THR A 15 -23.83 -6.45 11.29
N LEU A 16 -22.95 -5.56 11.77
CA LEU A 16 -23.33 -4.35 12.49
C LEU A 16 -24.12 -3.38 11.59
N VAL A 17 -23.66 -3.18 10.35
CA VAL A 17 -24.38 -2.41 9.32
C VAL A 17 -25.75 -3.00 9.04
N ALA A 18 -25.86 -4.33 8.93
CA ALA A 18 -27.13 -5.01 8.69
C ALA A 18 -28.11 -4.85 9.88
N ILE A 19 -27.62 -4.93 11.12
CA ILE A 19 -28.44 -4.74 12.33
C ILE A 19 -28.98 -3.31 12.39
N VAL A 20 -28.11 -2.31 12.20
CA VAL A 20 -28.50 -0.89 12.22
C VAL A 20 -29.47 -0.56 11.08
N ALA A 21 -29.25 -1.11 9.90
CA ALA A 21 -30.13 -0.87 8.76
C ALA A 21 -31.50 -1.56 8.95
N SER A 22 -31.52 -2.74 9.57
CA SER A 22 -32.76 -3.45 9.91
C SER A 22 -33.57 -2.70 10.97
N SER A 23 -32.92 -2.16 12.00
CA SER A 23 -33.61 -1.36 13.03
C SER A 23 -34.12 -0.01 12.52
N ALA A 24 -33.51 0.51 11.44
CA ALA A 24 -33.98 1.70 10.73
C ALA A 24 -35.19 1.43 9.80
N GLY A 25 -35.64 0.18 9.67
CA GLY A 25 -36.77 -0.19 8.81
C GLY A 25 -36.45 -0.14 7.31
N LEU A 26 -35.17 -0.22 6.94
CA LEU A 26 -34.77 -0.18 5.54
C LEU A 26 -35.23 -1.47 4.80
N PRO A 27 -35.62 -1.35 3.53
CA PRO A 27 -35.96 -2.52 2.73
C PRO A 27 -34.73 -3.40 2.52
N LEU A 28 -34.93 -4.72 2.42
CA LEU A 28 -33.84 -5.70 2.33
C LEU A 28 -32.86 -5.41 1.19
N SER A 29 -33.34 -4.86 0.06
CA SER A 29 -32.50 -4.42 -1.06
C SER A 29 -31.51 -3.30 -0.68
N ALA A 30 -31.94 -2.35 0.15
CA ALA A 30 -31.08 -1.28 0.66
C ALA A 30 -30.04 -1.81 1.67
N ILE A 31 -30.43 -2.77 2.51
CA ILE A 31 -29.51 -3.43 3.46
C ILE A 31 -28.41 -4.18 2.70
N ILE A 32 -28.79 -4.98 1.70
CA ILE A 32 -27.84 -5.69 0.84
C ILE A 32 -26.92 -4.68 0.12
N GLY A 33 -27.47 -3.58 -0.40
CA GLY A 33 -26.70 -2.51 -1.01
C GLY A 33 -25.66 -1.89 -0.06
N LEU A 34 -26.04 -1.61 1.18
CA LEU A 34 -25.13 -1.10 2.21
C LEU A 34 -24.03 -2.09 2.57
N VAL A 35 -24.35 -3.37 2.69
CA VAL A 35 -23.35 -4.42 2.94
C VAL A 35 -22.35 -4.48 1.79
N VAL A 36 -22.81 -4.54 0.54
CA VAL A 36 -21.95 -4.57 -0.64
C VAL A 36 -21.07 -3.31 -0.71
N LEU A 37 -21.65 -2.13 -0.48
CA LEU A 37 -20.91 -0.87 -0.45
C LEU A 37 -19.81 -0.91 0.61
N THR A 38 -20.11 -1.42 1.81
CA THR A 38 -19.14 -1.56 2.90
C THR A 38 -18.00 -2.50 2.50
N LEU A 39 -18.29 -3.62 1.82
CA LEU A 39 -17.28 -4.55 1.33
C LEU A 39 -16.36 -3.91 0.27
N VAL A 40 -16.94 -3.15 -0.67
CA VAL A 40 -16.17 -2.43 -1.71
C VAL A 40 -15.27 -1.37 -1.08
N VAL A 41 -15.79 -0.58 -0.13
CA VAL A 41 -15.00 0.42 0.60
C VAL A 41 -13.85 -0.25 1.37
N ALA A 42 -14.12 -1.38 2.04
CA ALA A 42 -13.09 -2.14 2.74
C ALA A 42 -11.99 -2.64 1.79
N GLN A 43 -12.34 -3.09 0.58
CA GLN A 43 -11.38 -3.51 -0.44
C GLN A 43 -10.54 -2.32 -0.95
N LEU A 44 -11.16 -1.18 -1.21
CA LEU A 44 -10.45 0.04 -1.62
C LEU A 44 -9.50 0.54 -0.54
N LEU A 45 -9.91 0.52 0.73
CA LEU A 45 -9.05 0.86 1.85
C LEU A 45 -7.89 -0.12 2.00
N TYR A 46 -8.15 -1.42 1.86
CA TYR A 46 -7.09 -2.44 1.89
C TYR A 46 -6.05 -2.22 0.78
N LEU A 47 -6.51 -1.97 -0.45
CA LEU A 47 -5.62 -1.68 -1.57
C LEU A 47 -4.87 -0.35 -1.38
N GLY A 48 -5.57 0.68 -0.88
CA GLY A 48 -4.99 1.98 -0.56
C GLY A 48 -3.89 1.88 0.49
N LEU A 49 -4.08 1.05 1.52
CA LEU A 49 -3.08 0.81 2.57
C LEU A 49 -1.82 0.14 2.01
N ILE A 50 -1.98 -0.82 1.09
CA ILE A 50 -0.87 -1.47 0.40
C ILE A 50 -0.11 -0.47 -0.47
N LEU A 51 -0.82 0.36 -1.23
CA LEU A 51 -0.22 1.41 -2.06
C LEU A 51 0.52 2.47 -1.20
N LEU A 52 -0.02 2.81 -0.03
CA LEU A 52 0.61 3.73 0.90
C LEU A 52 1.91 3.15 1.49
N LEU A 53 1.87 1.89 1.93
CA LEU A 53 3.04 1.17 2.45
C LEU A 53 4.13 1.04 1.38
N THR A 54 3.75 0.69 0.15
CA THR A 54 4.71 0.59 -0.96
C THR A 54 5.27 1.93 -1.40
N ARG A 55 4.48 3.03 -1.35
CA ARG A 55 5.00 4.40 -1.54
C ARG A 55 5.96 4.79 -0.44
N ALA A 56 5.62 4.53 0.82
CA ALA A 56 6.49 4.81 1.96
C ALA A 56 7.82 4.03 1.84
N GLU A 57 7.76 2.78 1.41
CA GLU A 57 8.94 1.95 1.16
C GLU A 57 9.80 2.47 0.00
N ARG A 58 9.16 2.92 -1.10
CA ARG A 58 9.88 3.56 -2.23
C ARG A 58 10.56 4.86 -1.81
N GLN A 59 9.86 5.73 -1.10
CA GLN A 59 10.42 6.98 -0.59
C GLN A 59 11.55 6.72 0.42
N ARG A 60 11.44 5.68 1.24
CA ARG A 60 12.51 5.26 2.15
C ARG A 60 13.75 4.79 1.39
N ARG A 61 13.58 4.01 0.31
CA ARG A 61 14.68 3.58 -0.56
C ARG A 61 15.32 4.74 -1.33
N GLU A 62 14.54 5.71 -1.77
CA GLU A 62 15.05 6.93 -2.42
C GLU A 62 15.77 7.83 -1.42
N ALA A 63 15.30 7.92 -0.18
CA ALA A 63 15.95 8.65 0.91
C ALA A 63 17.22 7.95 1.46
N GLU A 64 17.32 6.63 1.33
CA GLU A 64 18.53 5.84 1.61
C GLU A 64 19.51 5.78 0.41
N GLN A 65 19.13 6.28 -0.77
CA GLN A 65 19.99 6.35 -1.97
C GLN A 65 20.48 7.76 -2.40
N PRO A 66 20.87 8.69 -1.50
CA PRO A 66 21.77 9.74 -1.93
C PRO A 66 23.20 9.19 -1.87
N SER A 67 23.78 8.90 -3.05
CA SER A 67 25.24 9.03 -3.36
C SER A 67 26.05 7.79 -3.78
N GLU A 68 25.49 6.60 -4.02
CA GLU A 68 26.34 5.51 -4.56
C GLU A 68 26.56 5.56 -6.09
N THR A 69 25.73 6.31 -6.83
CA THR A 69 25.83 6.35 -8.30
C THR A 69 26.83 7.38 -8.82
N GLN A 70 27.21 8.40 -8.04
CA GLN A 70 28.22 9.38 -8.48
C GLN A 70 29.66 8.95 -8.20
N SER A 71 29.91 8.16 -7.14
CA SER A 71 31.27 7.70 -6.80
C SER A 71 31.85 6.73 -7.84
N SER A 72 31.00 5.87 -8.42
CA SER A 72 31.45 4.87 -9.40
C SER A 72 31.78 5.48 -10.77
N THR A 73 31.12 6.56 -11.17
CA THR A 73 31.43 7.26 -12.42
C THR A 73 32.67 8.15 -12.28
N ASP A 74 32.87 8.82 -11.15
CA ASP A 74 34.07 9.64 -10.91
C ASP A 74 35.33 8.77 -10.75
N LEU A 75 35.23 7.62 -10.08
CA LEU A 75 36.37 6.70 -9.93
C LEU A 75 36.72 5.99 -11.25
N ALA A 76 35.74 5.68 -12.10
CA ALA A 76 36.00 5.14 -13.44
C ALA A 76 36.64 6.19 -14.39
N ILE A 77 36.22 7.46 -14.30
CA ILE A 77 36.82 8.55 -15.08
C ILE A 77 38.24 8.87 -14.58
N ALA A 78 38.47 8.82 -13.26
CA ALA A 78 39.79 9.03 -12.67
C ALA A 78 40.76 7.86 -12.97
N GLY A 79 40.29 6.61 -12.92
CA GLY A 79 41.08 5.42 -13.24
C GLY A 79 41.54 5.39 -14.70
N ASN A 80 40.64 5.71 -15.63
CA ASN A 80 40.96 5.73 -17.07
C ASN A 80 41.96 6.85 -17.46
N ARG A 81 41.98 7.96 -16.69
CA ARG A 81 42.93 9.07 -16.92
C ARG A 81 44.33 8.77 -16.37
N GLY A 82 44.46 7.83 -15.43
CA GLY A 82 45.75 7.39 -14.87
C GLY A 82 46.51 6.39 -15.76
N GLU A 83 45.79 5.55 -16.52
CA GLU A 83 46.40 4.56 -17.41
C GLU A 83 46.93 5.16 -18.72
N ALA A 84 46.27 6.21 -19.24
CA ALA A 84 46.70 6.91 -20.46
C ALA A 84 48.02 7.71 -20.30
N ARG A 85 48.60 7.77 -19.10
CA ARG A 85 49.87 8.48 -18.81
C ARG A 85 51.06 7.54 -18.59
N ARG A 86 50.88 6.22 -18.74
CA ARG A 86 51.93 5.20 -18.54
C ARG A 86 52.31 4.42 -19.82
N GLY A 87 51.84 4.86 -20.98
CA GLY A 87 52.24 4.33 -22.29
C GLY A 87 53.32 5.17 -22.94
#